data_AF-A0A0G1CCM9-F1
#
_entry.id   AF-A0A0G1CCM9-F1
#
_cell.length_a   1.000
_cell.length_b   1.000
_cell.length_c   1.000
_cell.angle_alpha   90.00
_cell.angle_beta   90.00
_cell.angle_gamma   90.00
#
_symmetry.space_group_name_H-M   'P 1'
#
loop_
_entity.id
_entity.type
_entity.pdbx_description
1 polymer ?
#
loop_
_entity_poly.entity_id
_entity_poly.type
_entity_poly.pdbx_seq_one_letter_code
_entity_poly.pdbx_strand_id
1 'polypeptide(L)'
;MRRAFKFLFWALKVFLKILILLIIVIALAGWWGLKKVGVKEPKLFGVTYSARNAEDFGMSRTSVFTEILDDLKVRHIRLPVYWTEVEKENDKYDFSEIDWQLREAEKRGAEIILAVGRKLPRWPECFVPEWVSAKKDRNFEETELFDYIETTVERYKNNPALKIWQVENEPFLPFGRECSLFGDKVLEREIAIVKKIDGAHPVLITDSGELSFWVRAAKRSDIFGTTMYREIWNEYLGFFTYPLPPQFFRAKLALTELFAGAG
;
A
#
# COMPACT_ATOMS: atom_id res chain seq x y z
N MET A 1 -8.30 -54.20 14.77
CA MET A 1 -8.02 -53.12 15.76
C MET A 1 -6.52 -52.88 16.03
N ARG A 2 -5.73 -53.85 16.53
CA ARG A 2 -4.31 -53.61 16.91
C ARG A 2 -3.36 -53.13 15.79
N ARG A 3 -3.53 -53.60 14.54
CA ARG A 3 -2.71 -53.15 13.39
C ARG A 3 -3.03 -51.72 12.96
N ALA A 4 -4.31 -51.34 12.97
CA ALA A 4 -4.74 -49.97 12.68
C ALA A 4 -4.22 -48.98 13.74
N PHE A 5 -4.23 -49.37 15.02
CA PHE A 5 -3.68 -48.53 16.11
C PHE A 5 -2.16 -48.34 16.00
N LYS A 6 -1.41 -49.38 15.62
CA LYS A 6 0.04 -49.28 15.36
C LYS A 6 0.35 -48.39 14.15
N PHE A 7 -0.45 -48.47 13.09
CA PHE A 7 -0.30 -47.61 11.91
C PHE A 7 -0.60 -46.14 12.24
N LEU A 8 -1.70 -45.87 12.95
CA LEU A 8 -2.06 -44.52 13.37
C LEU A 8 -0.99 -43.89 14.28
N PHE A 9 -0.45 -44.67 15.23
CA PHE A 9 0.62 -44.22 16.11
C PHE A 9 1.95 -43.95 15.38
N TRP A 10 2.29 -44.77 14.37
CA TRP A 10 3.44 -44.52 13.51
C TRP A 10 3.24 -43.27 12.64
N ALA A 11 2.06 -43.13 12.01
CA ALA A 11 1.72 -41.95 11.21
C ALA A 11 1.77 -40.67 12.05
N LEU A 12 1.25 -40.69 13.28
CA LEU A 12 1.34 -39.56 14.21
C LEU A 12 2.79 -39.21 14.57
N LYS A 13 3.66 -40.21 14.80
CA LYS A 13 5.09 -39.97 15.06
C LYS A 13 5.81 -39.37 13.86
N VAL A 14 5.49 -39.84 12.65
CA VAL A 14 6.06 -39.29 11.40
C VAL A 14 5.59 -37.86 11.20
N PHE A 15 4.29 -37.60 11.36
CA PHE A 15 3.72 -36.26 11.31
C PHE A 15 4.38 -35.31 12.32
N LEU A 16 4.55 -35.73 13.57
CA LEU A 16 5.18 -34.92 14.60
C LEU A 16 6.66 -34.63 14.29
N LYS A 17 7.40 -35.60 13.73
CA LYS A 17 8.78 -35.37 13.28
C LYS A 17 8.86 -34.36 12.15
N ILE A 18 7.95 -34.45 11.17
CA ILE A 18 7.86 -33.48 10.07
C ILE A 18 7.55 -32.08 10.62
N LEU A 19 6.60 -31.99 11.55
CA LEU A 19 6.25 -30.72 12.20
C LEU A 19 7.42 -30.11 12.97
N ILE A 20 8.15 -30.91 13.75
CA ILE A 20 9.35 -30.46 14.49
C ILE A 20 10.43 -29.99 13.50
N LEU A 21 10.68 -30.75 12.43
CA LEU A 21 11.65 -30.36 11.42
C LEU A 21 11.27 -29.03 10.76
N LEU A 22 9.99 -28.84 10.43
CA LEU A 22 9.47 -27.60 9.87
C LEU A 22 9.67 -26.42 10.83
N ILE A 23 9.38 -26.60 12.12
CA ILE A 23 9.60 -25.57 13.14
C ILE A 23 11.08 -25.21 13.23
N ILE A 24 11.99 -26.19 13.22
CA ILE A 24 13.44 -25.95 13.26
C ILE A 24 13.88 -25.16 12.02
N VAL A 25 13.41 -25.55 10.82
CA VAL A 25 13.74 -24.84 9.58
C VAL A 25 13.24 -23.39 9.63
N ILE A 26 12.01 -23.15 10.10
CA ILE A 26 11.44 -21.81 10.27
C ILE A 26 12.25 -21.00 11.28
N ALA A 27 12.61 -21.59 12.43
CA ALA A 27 13.40 -20.93 13.46
C ALA A 27 14.79 -20.55 12.95
N LEU A 28 15.46 -21.44 12.21
CA LEU A 28 16.75 -21.18 11.58
C LEU A 28 16.66 -20.10 10.50
N ALA A 29 15.61 -20.12 9.67
CA ALA A 29 15.37 -19.09 8.67
C ALA A 29 15.11 -17.72 9.31
N GLY A 30 14.32 -17.68 10.39
CA GLY A 30 14.08 -16.47 11.17
C GLY A 30 15.37 -15.94 11.82
N TRP A 31 16.17 -16.81 12.43
CA TRP A 31 17.46 -16.43 13.03
C TRP A 31 18.46 -15.90 11.99
N TRP A 32 18.57 -16.57 10.84
CA TRP A 32 19.38 -16.11 9.71
C TRP A 32 18.90 -14.76 9.20
N GLY A 33 17.59 -14.58 9.03
CA GLY A 33 17.00 -13.32 8.58
C GLY A 33 17.27 -12.15 9.52
N LEU A 34 17.19 -12.38 10.83
CA LEU A 34 17.52 -11.37 11.84
C LEU A 34 18.99 -10.97 11.84
N LYS A 35 19.90 -11.91 11.53
CA LYS A 35 21.33 -11.60 11.37
C LYS A 35 21.60 -10.78 10.10
N LYS A 36 20.88 -11.09 9.01
CA LYS A 36 21.05 -10.41 7.72
C LYS A 36 20.50 -8.98 7.74
N VAL A 37 19.29 -8.81 8.26
CA VAL A 37 18.60 -7.51 8.29
C VAL A 37 18.85 -6.85 9.64
N GLY A 38 19.81 -5.92 9.68
CA GLY A 38 20.07 -5.07 10.84
C GLY A 38 18.94 -4.09 11.14
N VAL A 39 18.97 -3.47 12.32
CA VAL A 39 18.12 -2.30 12.60
C VAL A 39 18.63 -1.14 11.74
N LYS A 40 17.72 -0.50 11.01
CA LYS A 40 18.02 0.69 10.22
C LYS A 40 17.46 1.91 10.94
N GLU A 41 18.27 2.95 11.07
CA GLU A 41 17.79 4.24 11.58
C GLU A 41 16.84 4.89 10.56
N PRO A 42 15.71 5.49 10.99
CA PRO A 42 14.85 6.27 10.11
C PRO A 42 15.65 7.41 9.50
N LYS A 43 15.65 7.49 8.16
CA LYS A 43 16.35 8.58 7.46
C LYS A 43 15.48 9.81 7.26
N LEU A 44 14.18 9.61 7.05
CA LEU A 44 13.24 10.65 6.65
C LEU A 44 11.91 10.44 7.35
N PHE A 45 11.27 11.54 7.74
CA PHE A 45 9.91 11.56 8.26
C PHE A 45 9.01 12.32 7.29
N GLY A 46 7.79 11.83 7.12
CA GLY A 46 6.80 12.42 6.24
C GLY A 46 5.39 12.11 6.71
N VAL A 47 4.41 12.71 6.04
CA VAL A 47 3.00 12.53 6.36
C VAL A 47 2.20 12.15 5.12
N THR A 48 1.08 11.44 5.33
CA THR A 48 0.05 11.35 4.29
C THR A 48 -0.99 12.40 4.56
N TYR A 49 -1.19 13.32 3.62
CA TYR A 49 -2.25 14.32 3.70
C TYR A 49 -3.44 13.91 2.84
N SER A 50 -4.66 14.18 3.31
CA SER A 50 -5.91 13.87 2.62
C SER A 50 -6.89 15.01 2.87
N ALA A 51 -7.21 15.76 1.82
CA ALA A 51 -8.16 16.89 1.89
C ALA A 51 -9.54 16.42 2.40
N ARG A 52 -10.02 15.29 1.87
CA ARG A 52 -11.26 14.66 2.32
C ARG A 52 -11.27 14.38 3.82
N ASN A 53 -10.19 13.78 4.33
CA ASN A 53 -10.15 13.44 5.75
C ASN A 53 -10.07 14.69 6.65
N ALA A 54 -9.44 15.78 6.20
CA ALA A 54 -9.51 17.05 6.92
C ALA A 54 -10.95 17.56 7.03
N GLU A 55 -11.74 17.46 5.95
CA GLU A 55 -13.14 17.86 5.94
C GLU A 55 -14.04 16.95 6.78
N ASP A 56 -13.78 15.65 6.79
CA ASP A 56 -14.48 14.70 7.67
C ASP A 56 -14.31 15.09 9.16
N PHE A 57 -13.21 15.76 9.51
CA PHE A 57 -12.98 16.33 10.84
C PHE A 57 -13.45 17.78 11.00
N GLY A 58 -14.14 18.35 10.01
CA GLY A 58 -14.64 19.73 10.03
C GLY A 58 -13.54 20.78 9.89
N MET A 59 -12.37 20.41 9.35
CA MET A 59 -11.23 21.30 9.18
C MET A 59 -11.12 21.82 7.74
N SER A 60 -10.49 22.99 7.58
CA SER A 60 -10.19 23.56 6.27
C SER A 60 -9.08 22.77 5.58
N ARG A 61 -9.40 22.17 4.42
CA ARG A 61 -8.42 21.45 3.60
C ARG A 61 -7.22 22.31 3.18
N THR A 62 -7.41 23.61 2.97
CA THR A 62 -6.31 24.47 2.56
C THR A 62 -5.43 24.82 3.75
N SER A 63 -6.05 25.19 4.87
CA SER A 63 -5.34 25.57 6.09
C SER A 63 -4.51 24.42 6.64
N VAL A 64 -5.08 23.21 6.75
CA VAL A 64 -4.37 22.04 7.27
C VAL A 64 -3.15 21.70 6.41
N PHE A 65 -3.29 21.72 5.07
CA PHE A 65 -2.17 21.45 4.19
C PHE A 65 -1.07 22.50 4.31
N THR A 66 -1.42 23.79 4.37
CA THR A 66 -0.44 24.86 4.56
C THR A 66 0.24 24.80 5.93
N GLU A 67 -0.49 24.48 7.01
CA GLU A 67 0.08 24.36 8.36
C GLU A 67 1.03 23.15 8.48
N ILE A 68 0.74 22.04 7.80
CA ILE A 68 1.67 20.89 7.69
C ILE A 68 3.00 21.34 7.06
N LEU A 69 2.93 22.20 6.04
CA LEU A 69 4.09 22.68 5.33
C LEU A 69 4.84 23.80 6.07
N ASP A 70 4.13 24.72 6.71
CA ASP A 70 4.69 25.95 7.29
C ASP A 70 5.04 25.81 8.77
N ASP A 71 4.12 25.27 9.58
CA ASP A 71 4.30 25.17 11.02
C ASP A 71 5.01 23.87 11.40
N LEU A 72 4.48 22.72 10.96
CA LEU A 72 5.11 21.42 11.20
C LEU A 72 6.39 21.22 10.36
N LYS A 73 6.59 22.06 9.33
CA LYS A 73 7.76 22.04 8.43
C LYS A 73 7.99 20.68 7.77
N VAL A 74 6.93 19.94 7.47
CA VAL A 74 7.04 18.65 6.78
C VAL A 74 7.49 18.90 5.33
N ARG A 75 8.43 18.08 4.85
CA ARG A 75 8.97 18.17 3.48
C ARG A 75 8.84 16.90 2.66
N HIS A 76 8.31 15.82 3.24
CA HIS A 76 7.98 14.60 2.50
C HIS A 76 6.50 14.31 2.73
N ILE A 77 5.71 14.39 1.66
CA ILE A 77 4.27 14.24 1.76
C ILE A 77 3.80 13.20 0.76
N ARG A 78 2.94 12.28 1.22
CA ARG A 78 2.17 11.41 0.34
C ARG A 78 0.80 12.02 0.10
N LEU A 79 0.46 12.23 -1.16
CA LEU A 79 -0.83 12.78 -1.60
C LEU A 79 -1.59 11.71 -2.39
N PRO A 80 -2.76 11.25 -1.91
CA PRO A 80 -3.64 10.40 -2.69
C PRO A 80 -4.47 11.23 -3.68
N VAL A 81 -4.43 10.85 -4.95
CA VAL A 81 -5.34 11.37 -5.98
C VAL A 81 -6.59 10.50 -5.94
N TYR A 82 -7.60 10.88 -5.17
CA TYR A 82 -8.82 10.07 -5.09
C TYR A 82 -9.62 10.17 -6.38
N TRP A 83 -9.85 9.03 -7.04
CA TRP A 83 -10.59 8.97 -8.31
C TRP A 83 -12.00 9.54 -8.19
N THR A 84 -12.71 9.27 -7.10
CA THR A 84 -14.02 9.91 -6.78
C THR A 84 -14.00 11.43 -6.71
N GLU A 85 -12.84 12.04 -6.41
CA GLU A 85 -12.72 13.50 -6.29
C GLU A 85 -12.34 14.15 -7.61
N VAL A 86 -11.42 13.53 -8.35
CA VAL A 86 -10.91 14.11 -9.60
C VAL A 86 -11.77 13.79 -10.80
N GLU A 87 -12.64 12.80 -10.76
CA GLU A 87 -13.53 12.43 -11.87
C GLU A 87 -14.94 12.08 -11.37
N LYS A 88 -15.64 13.10 -10.87
CA LYS A 88 -16.99 12.97 -10.28
C LYS A 88 -18.03 12.55 -11.31
N GLU A 89 -17.82 12.93 -12.56
CA GLU A 89 -18.65 12.58 -13.72
C GLU A 89 -17.74 12.00 -14.80
N ASN A 90 -18.25 11.02 -15.56
CA ASN A 90 -17.51 10.35 -16.63
C ASN A 90 -16.83 11.37 -17.58
N ASP A 91 -15.52 11.23 -17.77
CA ASP A 91 -14.65 12.04 -18.62
C ASP A 91 -14.60 13.54 -18.24
N LYS A 92 -15.07 13.90 -17.05
CA LYS A 92 -15.03 15.28 -16.53
C LYS A 92 -14.11 15.37 -15.33
N TYR A 93 -12.86 15.73 -15.64
CA TYR A 93 -11.81 15.83 -14.64
C TYR A 93 -11.75 17.20 -13.95
N ASP A 94 -11.64 17.20 -12.62
CA ASP A 94 -11.30 18.36 -11.79
C ASP A 94 -10.06 18.06 -10.93
N PHE A 95 -8.93 18.58 -11.38
CA PHE A 95 -7.64 18.43 -10.71
C PHE A 95 -7.25 19.64 -9.83
N SER A 96 -8.14 20.62 -9.67
CA SER A 96 -7.83 21.92 -9.05
C SER A 96 -7.21 21.81 -7.65
N GLU A 97 -7.70 20.87 -6.83
CA GLU A 97 -7.20 20.59 -5.49
C GLU A 97 -5.75 20.05 -5.52
N ILE A 98 -5.50 19.02 -6.33
CA ILE A 98 -4.16 18.41 -6.44
C ILE A 98 -3.17 19.40 -7.08
N ASP A 99 -3.59 20.15 -8.09
CA ASP A 99 -2.78 21.21 -8.69
C ASP A 99 -2.37 22.26 -7.65
N TRP A 100 -3.30 22.66 -6.78
CA TRP A 100 -3.01 23.59 -5.69
C TRP A 100 -2.03 23.00 -4.68
N GLN A 101 -2.24 21.75 -4.25
CA GLN A 101 -1.36 21.07 -3.31
C GLN A 101 0.07 20.91 -3.85
N LEU A 102 0.22 20.51 -5.11
CA LEU A 102 1.54 20.37 -5.73
C LEU A 102 2.26 21.72 -5.87
N ARG A 103 1.54 22.80 -6.24
CA ARG A 103 2.12 24.15 -6.28
C ARG A 103 2.57 24.62 -4.89
N GLU A 104 1.77 24.40 -3.86
CA GLU A 104 2.14 24.83 -2.49
C GLU A 104 3.29 24.00 -1.92
N ALA A 105 3.38 22.71 -2.28
CA ALA A 105 4.51 21.86 -1.97
C ALA A 105 5.79 22.34 -2.66
N GLU A 106 5.72 22.62 -3.97
CA GLU A 106 6.85 23.11 -4.76
C GLU A 106 7.42 24.42 -4.19
N LYS A 107 6.55 25.41 -3.88
CA LYS A 107 6.95 26.69 -3.29
C LYS A 107 7.79 26.56 -2.03
N ARG A 108 7.64 25.45 -1.29
CA ARG A 108 8.30 25.19 -0.01
C ARG A 108 9.37 24.11 -0.09
N GLY A 109 9.67 23.63 -1.30
CA GLY A 109 10.63 22.55 -1.54
C GLY A 109 10.20 21.23 -0.89
N ALA A 110 8.90 20.96 -0.81
CA ALA A 110 8.41 19.67 -0.37
C ALA A 110 8.39 18.66 -1.53
N GLU A 111 8.74 17.43 -1.21
CA GLU A 111 8.80 16.28 -2.10
C GLU A 111 7.54 15.42 -1.94
N ILE A 112 6.98 15.00 -3.07
CA ILE A 112 5.68 14.35 -3.13
C ILE A 112 5.79 12.90 -3.61
N ILE A 113 5.19 12.01 -2.82
CA ILE A 113 4.71 10.71 -3.30
C ILE A 113 3.27 10.93 -3.77
N LEU A 114 3.02 10.82 -5.07
CA LEU A 114 1.67 10.95 -5.61
C LEU A 114 1.08 9.55 -5.80
N ALA A 115 0.00 9.25 -5.10
CA ALA A 115 -0.62 7.93 -5.10
C ALA A 115 -1.83 7.89 -6.05
N VAL A 116 -1.82 6.94 -6.98
CA VAL A 116 -2.84 6.73 -8.02
C VAL A 116 -3.34 5.30 -7.98
N GLY A 117 -4.54 5.09 -8.54
CA GLY A 117 -5.28 3.84 -8.42
C GLY A 117 -6.65 4.07 -7.76
N ARG A 118 -7.44 3.02 -7.72
CA ARG A 118 -8.75 3.01 -7.07
C ARG A 118 -8.64 2.80 -5.56
N LYS A 119 -7.67 2.00 -5.09
CA LYS A 119 -7.46 1.77 -3.65
C LYS A 119 -6.35 2.69 -3.16
N LEU A 120 -6.67 3.62 -2.28
CA LEU A 120 -5.75 4.66 -1.81
C LEU A 120 -5.84 4.84 -0.28
N PRO A 121 -4.84 5.46 0.35
CA PRO A 121 -4.83 5.66 1.80
C PRO A 121 -6.09 6.36 2.32
N ARG A 122 -6.51 5.96 3.53
CA ARG A 122 -7.69 6.42 4.28
C ARG A 122 -8.97 5.72 3.86
N TRP A 123 -9.86 5.58 4.85
CA TRP A 123 -11.19 5.02 4.67
C TRP A 123 -12.00 5.84 3.64
N PRO A 124 -12.79 5.20 2.74
CA PRO A 124 -13.16 3.79 2.66
C PRO A 124 -12.14 2.83 2.01
N GLU A 125 -10.90 3.28 1.80
CA GLU A 125 -9.82 2.62 1.06
C GLU A 125 -10.04 2.60 -0.45
N CYS A 126 -11.20 2.17 -0.96
CA CYS A 126 -11.51 2.21 -2.39
C CYS A 126 -12.36 3.42 -2.76
N PHE A 127 -11.87 4.19 -3.73
CA PHE A 127 -12.43 5.45 -4.19
C PHE A 127 -12.89 5.32 -5.63
N VAL A 128 -13.91 4.51 -5.89
CA VAL A 128 -14.48 4.32 -7.23
C VAL A 128 -15.68 5.26 -7.41
N PRO A 129 -15.71 6.12 -8.46
CA PRO A 129 -16.86 7.00 -8.72
C PRO A 129 -18.17 6.24 -8.87
N GLU A 130 -19.28 6.86 -8.44
CA GLU A 130 -20.61 6.23 -8.49
C GLU A 130 -21.02 5.84 -9.92
N TRP A 131 -20.67 6.66 -10.92
CA TRP A 131 -20.99 6.39 -12.32
C TRP A 131 -20.30 5.13 -12.87
N VAL A 132 -19.18 4.72 -12.25
CA VAL A 132 -18.48 3.45 -12.52
C VAL A 132 -19.09 2.33 -11.69
N SER A 133 -19.15 2.49 -10.37
CA SER A 133 -19.56 1.41 -9.46
C SER A 133 -21.02 0.99 -9.65
N ALA A 134 -21.91 1.91 -10.04
CA ALA A 134 -23.31 1.63 -10.34
C ALA A 134 -23.51 0.68 -11.52
N LYS A 135 -22.55 0.59 -12.45
CA LYS A 135 -22.62 -0.32 -13.61
C LYS A 135 -22.45 -1.78 -13.21
N LYS A 136 -21.72 -2.06 -12.12
CA LYS A 136 -21.38 -3.41 -11.65
C LYS A 136 -20.73 -4.29 -12.74
N ASP A 137 -19.98 -3.65 -13.64
CA ASP A 137 -19.25 -4.31 -14.72
C ASP A 137 -17.76 -4.17 -14.47
N ARG A 138 -17.10 -5.31 -14.29
CA ARG A 138 -15.66 -5.38 -13.99
C ARG A 138 -14.81 -4.88 -15.16
N ASN A 139 -15.15 -5.21 -16.41
CA ASN A 139 -14.34 -4.79 -17.55
C ASN A 139 -14.48 -3.28 -17.79
N PHE A 140 -15.69 -2.75 -17.53
CA PHE A 140 -15.92 -1.32 -17.53
C PHE A 140 -15.09 -0.62 -16.45
N GLU A 141 -15.18 -1.07 -15.18
CA GLU A 141 -14.37 -0.50 -14.08
C GLU A 141 -12.87 -0.56 -14.37
N GLU A 142 -12.35 -1.67 -14.91
CA GLU A 142 -10.94 -1.78 -15.31
C GLU A 142 -10.54 -0.79 -16.41
N THR A 143 -11.41 -0.59 -17.41
CA THR A 143 -11.13 0.35 -18.53
C THR A 143 -11.04 1.79 -18.01
N GLU A 144 -12.06 2.22 -17.28
CA GLU A 144 -12.14 3.58 -16.74
C GLU A 144 -11.03 3.85 -15.71
N LEU A 145 -10.65 2.84 -14.91
CA LEU A 145 -9.53 2.93 -13.98
C LEU A 145 -8.20 3.19 -14.69
N PHE A 146 -7.96 2.48 -15.80
CA PHE A 146 -6.74 2.67 -16.59
C PHE A 146 -6.70 4.05 -17.24
N ASP A 147 -7.84 4.54 -17.74
CA ASP A 147 -7.95 5.87 -18.36
C ASP A 147 -7.74 7.01 -17.33
N TYR A 148 -8.28 6.85 -16.12
CA TYR A 148 -8.03 7.76 -14.99
C TYR A 148 -6.54 7.79 -14.60
N ILE A 149 -5.90 6.61 -14.48
CA ILE A 149 -4.46 6.52 -14.15
C ILE A 149 -3.63 7.16 -15.26
N GLU A 150 -3.91 6.84 -16.53
CA GLU A 150 -3.20 7.42 -17.68
C GLU A 150 -3.31 8.94 -17.69
N THR A 151 -4.53 9.47 -17.53
CA THR A 151 -4.80 10.92 -17.50
C THR A 151 -4.07 11.61 -16.35
N THR A 152 -4.06 11.00 -15.15
CA THR A 152 -3.41 11.56 -13.97
C THR A 152 -1.89 11.55 -14.10
N VAL A 153 -1.31 10.45 -14.58
CA VAL A 153 0.15 10.34 -14.75
C VAL A 153 0.63 11.27 -15.86
N GLU A 154 -0.08 11.34 -16.98
CA GLU A 154 0.26 12.25 -18.09
C GLU A 154 0.27 13.72 -17.63
N ARG A 155 -0.70 14.10 -16.77
CA ARG A 155 -0.79 15.44 -16.21
C ARG A 155 0.40 15.82 -15.33
N TYR A 156 0.84 14.92 -14.46
CA TYR A 156 1.78 15.27 -13.38
C TYR A 156 3.21 14.76 -13.55
N LYS A 157 3.52 13.94 -14.56
CA LYS A 157 4.87 13.39 -14.79
C LYS A 157 6.00 14.42 -14.82
N ASN A 158 5.71 15.66 -15.23
CA ASN A 158 6.68 16.75 -15.31
C ASN A 158 6.63 17.71 -14.10
N ASN A 159 5.82 17.41 -13.08
CA ASN A 159 5.72 18.28 -11.92
C ASN A 159 6.99 18.18 -11.05
N PRO A 160 7.69 19.28 -10.75
CA PRO A 160 8.98 19.23 -10.04
C PRO A 160 8.90 18.78 -8.58
N ALA A 161 7.73 18.90 -7.93
CA ALA A 161 7.53 18.39 -6.57
C ALA A 161 7.32 16.87 -6.55
N LEU A 162 6.91 16.23 -7.65
CA LEU A 162 6.79 14.78 -7.76
C LEU A 162 8.16 14.12 -7.60
N LYS A 163 8.22 13.05 -6.82
CA LYS A 163 9.40 12.18 -6.66
C LYS A 163 9.12 10.71 -6.85
N ILE A 164 7.93 10.25 -6.49
CA ILE A 164 7.57 8.83 -6.49
C ILE A 164 6.11 8.69 -6.87
N TRP A 165 5.80 7.73 -7.75
CA TRP A 165 4.43 7.28 -7.97
C TRP A 165 4.13 6.12 -7.03
N GLN A 166 3.12 6.24 -6.18
CA GLN A 166 2.56 5.06 -5.52
C GLN A 166 1.41 4.52 -6.38
N VAL A 167 1.43 3.22 -6.71
CA VAL A 167 0.32 2.57 -7.43
C VAL A 167 -0.43 1.68 -6.44
N GLU A 168 -1.71 1.98 -6.25
CA GLU A 168 -2.60 1.35 -5.27
C GLU A 168 -2.12 1.45 -3.81
N ASN A 169 -3.00 1.10 -2.87
CA ASN A 169 -2.71 0.99 -1.44
C ASN A 169 -2.97 -0.44 -0.98
N GLU A 170 -1.91 -1.16 -0.63
CA GLU A 170 -1.98 -2.55 -0.18
C GLU A 170 -2.87 -3.42 -1.11
N PRO A 171 -2.54 -3.53 -2.40
CA PRO A 171 -3.44 -4.12 -3.42
C PRO A 171 -3.77 -5.60 -3.18
N PHE A 172 -2.99 -6.27 -2.32
CA PHE A 172 -3.21 -7.68 -1.96
C PHE A 172 -4.00 -7.88 -0.66
N LEU A 173 -4.29 -6.81 0.07
CA LEU A 173 -5.10 -6.87 1.28
C LEU A 173 -6.60 -6.71 0.92
N PRO A 174 -7.46 -7.72 1.17
CA PRO A 174 -8.90 -7.63 0.93
C PRO A 174 -9.59 -6.85 2.06
N PHE A 175 -9.29 -5.55 2.14
CA PHE A 175 -9.79 -4.62 3.16
C PHE A 175 -10.25 -3.32 2.51
N GLY A 176 -11.33 -2.74 3.05
CA GLY A 176 -12.00 -1.56 2.49
C GLY A 176 -13.47 -1.82 2.14
N ARG A 177 -14.21 -0.76 1.85
CA ARG A 177 -15.56 -0.86 1.28
C ARG A 177 -15.49 -0.77 -0.24
N GLU A 178 -16.38 -1.50 -0.91
CA GLU A 178 -16.56 -1.40 -2.38
C GLU A 178 -15.29 -1.70 -3.20
N CYS A 179 -14.39 -2.50 -2.64
CA CYS A 179 -13.18 -2.97 -3.32
C CYS A 179 -13.49 -4.21 -4.18
N SER A 180 -14.17 -4.06 -5.31
CA SER A 180 -14.53 -5.15 -6.25
C SER A 180 -13.34 -5.75 -7.02
N LEU A 181 -12.40 -4.93 -7.49
CA LEU A 181 -11.27 -5.39 -8.32
C LEU A 181 -10.05 -5.83 -7.51
N PHE A 182 -9.88 -7.14 -7.39
CA PHE A 182 -8.61 -7.73 -6.98
C PHE A 182 -7.98 -8.48 -8.15
N GLY A 183 -6.65 -8.53 -8.19
CA GLY A 183 -5.91 -9.41 -9.10
C GLY A 183 -4.53 -8.89 -9.49
N ASP A 184 -3.59 -9.82 -9.64
CA ASP A 184 -2.22 -9.52 -10.07
C ASP A 184 -2.18 -8.81 -11.43
N LYS A 185 -3.05 -9.21 -12.36
CA LYS A 185 -3.06 -8.68 -13.74
C LYS A 185 -3.48 -7.22 -13.84
N VAL A 186 -4.44 -6.79 -13.01
CA VAL A 186 -4.89 -5.39 -12.97
C VAL A 186 -3.74 -4.54 -12.46
N LEU A 187 -3.15 -4.90 -11.32
CA LEU A 187 -2.01 -4.19 -10.75
C LEU A 187 -0.80 -4.13 -11.70
N GLU A 188 -0.47 -5.24 -12.35
CA GLU A 188 0.61 -5.26 -13.35
C GLU A 188 0.35 -4.30 -14.51
N ARG A 189 -0.92 -4.14 -14.91
CA ARG A 189 -1.32 -3.19 -15.95
C ARG A 189 -1.24 -1.75 -15.47
N GLU A 190 -1.71 -1.44 -14.26
CA GLU A 190 -1.61 -0.10 -13.65
C GLU A 190 -0.13 0.33 -13.57
N ILE A 191 0.74 -0.53 -13.04
CA ILE A 191 2.19 -0.28 -12.96
C ILE A 191 2.79 -0.08 -14.36
N ALA A 192 2.38 -0.89 -15.33
CA ALA A 192 2.87 -0.77 -16.70
C ALA A 192 2.46 0.55 -17.36
N ILE A 193 1.25 1.05 -17.09
CA ILE A 193 0.78 2.37 -17.56
C ILE A 193 1.68 3.46 -16.99
N VAL A 194 1.87 3.48 -15.65
CA VAL A 194 2.72 4.48 -15.00
C VAL A 194 4.13 4.47 -15.57
N LYS A 195 4.79 3.30 -15.62
CA LYS A 195 6.17 3.17 -16.12
C LYS A 195 6.31 3.52 -17.60
N LYS A 196 5.27 3.29 -18.41
CA LYS A 196 5.27 3.64 -19.84
C LYS A 196 5.20 5.15 -20.05
N ILE A 197 4.37 5.84 -19.27
CA ILE A 197 4.16 7.29 -19.39
C ILE A 197 5.31 8.06 -18.73
N ASP A 198 5.75 7.59 -17.56
CA ASP A 198 6.76 8.22 -16.73
C ASP A 198 7.74 7.16 -16.20
N GLY A 199 8.76 6.89 -17.00
CA GLY A 199 9.89 6.03 -16.60
C GLY A 199 10.96 6.74 -15.79
N ALA A 200 10.81 8.05 -15.53
CA ALA A 200 11.81 8.85 -14.81
C ALA A 200 11.62 8.76 -13.29
N HIS A 201 10.38 8.58 -12.83
CA HIS A 201 10.06 8.42 -11.41
C HIS A 201 9.87 6.94 -11.01
N PRO A 202 10.39 6.51 -9.85
CA PRO A 202 10.20 5.16 -9.35
C PRO A 202 8.74 4.88 -8.94
N VAL A 203 8.33 3.62 -9.09
CA VAL A 203 7.04 3.12 -8.63
C VAL A 203 7.17 2.47 -7.24
N LEU A 204 6.43 3.01 -6.28
CA LEU A 204 6.22 2.48 -4.93
C LEU A 204 4.98 1.59 -4.89
N ILE A 205 5.12 0.37 -4.36
CA ILE A 205 3.99 -0.48 -3.98
C ILE A 205 4.04 -0.72 -2.49
N THR A 206 2.88 -0.64 -1.85
CA THR A 206 2.72 -0.87 -0.42
C THR A 206 2.02 -2.20 -0.14
N ASP A 207 2.25 -2.80 1.02
CA ASP A 207 1.50 -3.98 1.46
C ASP A 207 1.37 -4.05 3.00
N SER A 208 0.38 -4.80 3.48
CA SER A 208 0.05 -4.89 4.90
C SER A 208 1.20 -5.42 5.74
N GLY A 209 1.53 -4.68 6.81
CA GLY A 209 2.56 -5.05 7.78
C GLY A 209 2.26 -6.37 8.46
N GLU A 210 1.04 -6.51 8.96
CA GLU A 210 0.63 -7.61 9.84
C GLU A 210 -0.01 -8.77 9.07
N LEU A 211 -0.67 -8.50 7.93
CA LEU A 211 -1.60 -9.45 7.32
C LEU A 211 -1.15 -10.05 5.98
N SER A 212 -0.17 -9.46 5.28
CA SER A 212 0.23 -9.91 3.93
C SER A 212 1.59 -10.61 3.89
N PHE A 213 1.88 -11.37 2.83
CA PHE A 213 3.24 -11.79 2.48
C PHE A 213 3.82 -10.82 1.42
N TRP A 214 4.81 -10.03 1.79
CA TRP A 214 5.31 -8.88 1.01
C TRP A 214 5.95 -9.22 -0.35
N VAL A 215 6.25 -10.49 -0.63
CA VAL A 215 6.96 -10.93 -1.84
C VAL A 215 6.23 -10.48 -3.12
N ARG A 216 4.90 -10.52 -3.15
CA ARG A 216 4.12 -10.14 -4.34
C ARG A 216 4.22 -8.65 -4.65
N ALA A 217 4.17 -7.80 -3.62
CA ALA A 217 4.32 -6.36 -3.76
C ALA A 217 5.78 -6.00 -4.09
N ALA A 218 6.73 -6.52 -3.33
CA ALA A 218 8.16 -6.22 -3.50
C ALA A 218 8.69 -6.57 -4.90
N LYS A 219 8.23 -7.68 -5.51
CA LYS A 219 8.62 -8.06 -6.89
C LYS A 219 8.14 -7.11 -7.98
N ARG A 220 7.11 -6.30 -7.70
CA ARG A 220 6.44 -5.45 -8.70
C ARG A 220 6.81 -3.97 -8.54
N SER A 221 7.58 -3.63 -7.53
CA SER A 221 7.91 -2.25 -7.17
C SER A 221 9.38 -1.92 -7.38
N ASP A 222 9.68 -0.68 -7.72
CA ASP A 222 11.04 -0.14 -7.60
C ASP A 222 11.35 0.18 -6.14
N ILE A 223 10.32 0.58 -5.37
CA ILE A 223 10.39 0.82 -3.92
C ILE A 223 9.28 0.04 -3.24
N PHE A 224 9.63 -0.79 -2.25
CA PHE A 224 8.65 -1.48 -1.42
C PHE A 224 8.37 -0.69 -0.13
N GLY A 225 7.09 -0.49 0.17
CA GLY A 225 6.62 0.08 1.44
C GLY A 225 5.72 -0.88 2.21
N THR A 226 5.64 -0.72 3.53
CA THR A 226 4.70 -1.49 4.35
C THR A 226 4.11 -0.64 5.44
N THR A 227 2.90 -0.98 5.87
CA THR A 227 2.25 -0.38 7.04
C THR A 227 2.74 -1.02 8.34
N MET A 228 2.47 -0.35 9.45
CA MET A 228 2.65 -0.89 10.78
C MET A 228 1.61 -0.27 11.70
N TYR A 229 0.73 -1.11 12.24
CA TYR A 229 -0.23 -0.72 13.25
C TYR A 229 0.11 -1.48 14.54
N ARG A 230 0.45 -0.74 15.60
CA ARG A 230 0.68 -1.35 16.91
C ARG A 230 -0.64 -1.65 17.62
N GLU A 231 -1.60 -0.75 17.48
CA GLU A 231 -2.92 -0.85 18.09
C GLU A 231 -3.97 -0.64 17.00
N ILE A 232 -4.97 -1.50 17.01
CA ILE A 232 -6.12 -1.44 16.12
C ILE A 232 -7.39 -1.38 16.94
N TRP A 233 -8.46 -0.91 16.31
CA TRP A 233 -9.80 -0.99 16.85
C TRP A 233 -10.72 -1.67 15.84
N ASN A 234 -11.60 -2.56 16.31
CA ASN A 234 -12.76 -2.99 15.54
C ASN A 234 -13.95 -3.29 16.45
N GLU A 235 -15.14 -3.38 15.86
CA GLU A 235 -16.41 -3.54 16.59
C GLU A 235 -16.51 -4.83 17.42
N TYR A 236 -15.76 -5.88 17.06
CA TYR A 236 -15.82 -7.19 17.73
C TYR A 236 -14.78 -7.35 18.85
N LEU A 237 -13.57 -6.80 18.66
CA LEU A 237 -12.44 -6.96 19.57
C LEU A 237 -12.18 -5.71 20.43
N GLY A 238 -12.79 -4.56 20.11
CA GLY A 238 -12.42 -3.28 20.68
C GLY A 238 -10.98 -2.91 20.33
N PHE A 239 -10.29 -2.24 21.25
CA PHE A 239 -8.85 -1.97 21.10
C PHE A 239 -8.04 -3.25 21.29
N PHE A 240 -7.14 -3.51 20.34
CA PHE A 240 -6.24 -4.66 20.38
C PHE A 240 -4.83 -4.22 20.02
N THR A 241 -3.86 -4.55 20.87
CA THR A 241 -2.44 -4.34 20.63
C THR A 241 -1.85 -5.59 19.98
N TYR A 242 -1.27 -5.48 18.79
CA TYR A 242 -0.62 -6.61 18.13
C TYR A 242 0.54 -7.14 18.97
N PRO A 243 0.61 -8.45 19.26
CA PRO A 243 1.72 -9.07 19.99
C PRO A 243 2.93 -9.32 19.07
N LEU A 244 3.22 -8.39 18.16
CA LEU A 244 4.24 -8.52 17.13
C LEU A 244 5.44 -7.64 17.48
N PRO A 245 6.60 -8.21 17.85
CA PRO A 245 7.77 -7.43 18.19
C PRO A 245 8.52 -6.99 16.91
N PRO A 246 9.42 -5.99 16.95
CA PRO A 246 10.13 -5.48 15.75
C PRO A 246 10.88 -6.56 14.94
N GLN A 247 11.31 -7.63 15.60
CA GLN A 247 11.96 -8.80 14.98
C GLN A 247 11.06 -9.48 13.95
N PHE A 248 9.74 -9.46 14.14
CA PHE A 248 8.78 -10.01 13.18
C PHE A 248 8.94 -9.37 11.80
N PHE A 249 8.92 -8.03 11.75
CA PHE A 249 9.06 -7.27 10.50
C PHE A 249 10.45 -7.46 9.87
N ARG A 250 11.52 -7.56 10.68
CA ARG A 250 12.88 -7.82 10.18
C ARG A 250 13.01 -9.21 9.56
N ALA A 251 12.48 -10.24 10.22
CA ALA A 251 12.48 -11.60 9.68
C ALA A 251 11.65 -11.68 8.39
N LYS A 252 10.51 -10.97 8.36
CA LYS A 252 9.65 -10.87 7.17
C LYS A 252 10.34 -10.15 6.01
N LEU A 253 11.11 -9.09 6.29
CA LEU A 253 11.92 -8.41 5.27
C LEU A 253 12.98 -9.35 4.70
N ALA A 254 13.71 -10.08 5.56
CA ALA A 254 14.72 -11.03 5.11
C ALA A 254 14.14 -12.15 4.22
N LEU A 255 12.96 -12.66 4.58
CA LEU A 255 12.23 -13.63 3.76
C LEU A 255 11.81 -13.03 2.42
N THR A 256 11.40 -11.77 2.43
CA THR A 256 10.99 -11.04 1.24
C THR A 256 12.16 -10.88 0.28
N GLU A 257 13.31 -10.41 0.76
CA GLU A 257 14.55 -10.31 -0.04
C GLU A 257 15.00 -11.65 -0.62
N LEU A 258 14.81 -12.75 0.11
CA LEU A 258 15.18 -14.08 -0.36
C LEU A 258 14.37 -14.51 -1.60
N PHE A 259 13.07 -14.19 -1.64
CA PHE A 259 12.19 -14.64 -2.72
C PHE A 259 11.93 -13.60 -3.80
N ALA A 260 11.94 -12.32 -3.45
CA ALA A 260 11.78 -11.19 -4.36
C ALA A 260 13.08 -10.82 -5.08
N GLY A 261 14.23 -11.24 -4.55
CA GLY A 261 15.52 -10.66 -4.88
C GLY A 261 15.87 -9.56 -3.88
N ALA A 262 17.16 -9.33 -3.64
CA ALA A 262 17.58 -8.15 -2.91
C ALA A 262 17.29 -6.92 -3.79
N GLY A 263 16.43 -6.04 -3.30
CA GLY A 263 16.33 -4.67 -3.82
C GLY A 263 17.57 -3.87 -3.46
#